data_AF-A0A9D8H5N9-F1
#
_entry.id   AF-A0A9D8H5N9-F1
#
_cell.length_a   1.000
_cell.length_b   1.000
_cell.length_c   1.000
_cell.angle_alpha   90.00
_cell.angle_beta   90.00
_cell.angle_gamma   90.00
#
_symmetry.space_group_name_H-M   'P 1'
#
loop_
_entity.id
_entity.type
_entity.pdbx_description
1 polymer ?
#
loop_
_entity_poly.entity_id
_entity_poly.type
_entity_poly.pdbx_seq_one_letter_code
_entity_poly.pdbx_strand_id
1 'polypeptide(L)'
;MGRALPYSLSPSSIAAFKECPLAFRFSYLDRLPEPPSAPASRGTLVHRALELLMCRPPTDRTPDAALADLDRARAELAQDPEFSELDLTAEEWAQFHADAESLVLRYFELEDPTTVHPIGLELKLEATIGDARLRGVIDRLELDADGELVVTDYKTGGVPSERWEGKSLSGVHTYALLCERMLGRRPVRVQLFYLQKPEMIIAEATEQSVGGVQRRTTALWNAICRSCSRDDFRPSPSRLCDWCAFKAYCPAFGGDPVDAEELRGPGTMIEPALPLA
;
A
#
# COMPACT_ATOMS: atom_id res chain seq x y z
N MET A 1 -28.23 0.57 -14.56
CA MET A 1 -28.09 1.45 -13.39
C MET A 1 -26.61 1.48 -13.05
N GLY A 2 -25.97 2.64 -12.98
CA GLY A 2 -24.53 2.73 -12.72
C GLY A 2 -24.18 2.51 -11.24
N ARG A 3 -22.90 2.23 -10.96
CA ARG A 3 -22.36 2.13 -9.59
C ARG A 3 -21.92 3.48 -9.05
N ALA A 4 -21.92 3.59 -7.72
CA ALA A 4 -21.29 4.69 -7.01
C ALA A 4 -19.78 4.82 -7.35
N LEU A 5 -19.27 6.04 -7.30
CA LEU A 5 -17.84 6.30 -7.41
C LEU A 5 -17.13 5.99 -6.08
N PRO A 6 -15.87 5.54 -6.12
CA PRO A 6 -15.08 5.42 -4.91
C PRO A 6 -14.88 6.80 -4.29
N TYR A 7 -14.89 6.88 -2.96
CA TYR A 7 -14.69 8.14 -2.25
C TYR A 7 -13.31 8.75 -2.51
N SER A 8 -12.27 7.91 -2.64
CA SER A 8 -10.92 8.33 -2.97
C SER A 8 -10.15 7.25 -3.73
N LEU A 9 -9.06 7.64 -4.39
CA LEU A 9 -8.05 6.76 -4.95
C LEU A 9 -6.83 6.73 -4.02
N SER A 10 -6.26 5.55 -3.84
CA SER A 10 -4.93 5.30 -3.28
C SER A 10 -3.98 4.70 -4.32
N PRO A 11 -2.64 4.73 -4.12
CA PRO A 11 -1.70 4.02 -4.99
C PRO A 11 -2.09 2.57 -5.25
N SER A 12 -2.50 1.84 -4.21
CA SER A 12 -2.95 0.43 -4.31
C SER A 12 -4.24 0.29 -5.11
N SER A 13 -5.24 1.17 -4.91
CA SER A 13 -6.48 1.14 -5.69
C SER A 13 -6.25 1.46 -7.18
N ILE A 14 -5.29 2.35 -7.47
CA ILE A 14 -4.89 2.72 -8.83
C ILE A 14 -4.23 1.52 -9.52
N ALA A 15 -3.34 0.82 -8.81
CA ALA A 15 -2.73 -0.41 -9.31
C ALA A 15 -3.81 -1.49 -9.56
N ALA A 16 -4.70 -1.72 -8.59
CA ALA A 16 -5.76 -2.72 -8.70
C ALA A 16 -6.66 -2.48 -9.93
N PHE A 17 -7.12 -1.25 -10.18
CA PHE A 17 -7.95 -0.97 -11.34
C PHE A 17 -7.22 -1.20 -12.66
N LYS A 18 -5.92 -0.88 -12.73
CA LYS A 18 -5.09 -1.11 -13.92
C LYS A 18 -4.82 -2.60 -14.15
N GLU A 19 -4.71 -3.38 -13.08
CA GLU A 19 -4.40 -4.81 -13.16
C GLU A 19 -5.64 -5.64 -13.48
N CYS A 20 -6.76 -5.38 -12.80
CA CYS A 20 -8.03 -6.03 -13.08
C CYS A 20 -9.20 -5.15 -12.61
N PRO A 21 -9.95 -4.50 -13.52
CA PRO A 21 -11.11 -3.69 -13.18
C PRO A 21 -12.18 -4.43 -12.37
N LEU A 22 -12.39 -5.73 -12.63
CA LEU A 22 -13.35 -6.54 -11.87
C LEU A 22 -12.91 -6.75 -10.42
N ALA A 23 -11.63 -7.07 -10.18
CA ALA A 23 -11.11 -7.19 -8.82
C ALA A 23 -11.17 -5.84 -8.08
N PHE A 24 -10.84 -4.74 -8.77
CA PHE A 24 -11.01 -3.40 -8.20
C PHE A 24 -12.44 -3.12 -7.77
N ARG A 25 -13.43 -3.47 -8.59
CA ARG A 25 -14.83 -3.32 -8.24
C ARG A 25 -15.14 -4.06 -6.94
N PHE A 26 -14.76 -5.33 -6.83
CA PHE A 26 -15.03 -6.14 -5.65
C PHE A 26 -14.38 -5.59 -4.38
N SER A 27 -13.09 -5.26 -4.41
CA SER A 27 -12.37 -4.76 -3.23
C SER A 27 -12.73 -3.32 -2.85
N TYR A 28 -12.80 -2.40 -3.82
CA TYR A 28 -12.83 -0.95 -3.53
C TYR A 28 -14.22 -0.30 -3.68
N LEU A 29 -15.11 -0.86 -4.51
CA LEU A 29 -16.48 -0.34 -4.67
C LEU A 29 -17.47 -1.16 -3.85
N ASP A 30 -17.44 -2.47 -4.04
CA ASP A 30 -18.37 -3.38 -3.37
C ASP A 30 -17.92 -3.69 -1.92
N ARG A 31 -16.62 -3.53 -1.62
CA ARG A 31 -15.97 -3.79 -0.33
C ARG A 31 -16.23 -5.20 0.19
N LEU A 32 -16.16 -6.17 -0.72
CA LEU A 32 -16.30 -7.57 -0.36
C LEU A 32 -15.11 -8.00 0.53
N PRO A 33 -15.35 -8.81 1.57
CA PRO A 33 -14.28 -9.29 2.42
C PRO A 33 -13.29 -10.16 1.61
N GLU A 34 -12.01 -9.99 1.91
CA GLU A 34 -10.92 -10.81 1.39
C GLU A 34 -10.33 -11.63 2.54
N PRO A 35 -9.93 -12.89 2.30
CA PRO A 35 -9.29 -13.68 3.34
C PRO A 35 -7.97 -13.01 3.76
N PRO A 36 -7.65 -13.01 5.07
CA PRO A 36 -6.35 -12.56 5.56
C PRO A 36 -5.19 -13.26 4.84
N SER A 37 -4.14 -12.50 4.55
CA SER A 37 -3.00 -12.97 3.75
C SER A 37 -1.72 -12.90 4.59
N ALA A 38 -1.10 -14.05 4.85
CA ALA A 38 0.13 -14.10 5.65
C ALA A 38 1.24 -13.16 5.10
N PRO A 39 1.52 -13.06 3.79
CA PRO A 39 2.43 -12.05 3.26
C PRO A 39 2.04 -10.60 3.59
N ALA A 40 0.75 -10.25 3.52
CA ALA A 40 0.27 -8.91 3.82
C ALA A 40 0.38 -8.59 5.32
N SER A 41 -0.10 -9.51 6.18
CA SER A 41 -0.03 -9.37 7.64
C SER A 41 1.42 -9.32 8.14
N ARG A 42 2.35 -10.04 7.49
CA ARG A 42 3.79 -9.90 7.76
C ARG A 42 4.32 -8.51 7.39
N GLY A 43 3.85 -7.96 6.26
CA GLY A 43 4.13 -6.58 5.88
C GLY A 43 3.71 -5.59 6.96
N THR A 44 2.45 -5.66 7.39
CA THR A 44 1.90 -4.82 8.48
C THR A 44 2.71 -4.95 9.76
N LEU A 45 3.06 -6.17 10.16
CA LEU A 45 3.87 -6.43 11.35
C LEU A 45 5.26 -5.76 11.26
N VAL A 46 5.95 -5.92 10.14
CA VAL A 46 7.29 -5.34 9.93
C VAL A 46 7.22 -3.81 9.87
N HIS A 47 6.24 -3.23 9.17
CA HIS A 47 6.07 -1.77 9.11
C HIS A 47 5.82 -1.20 10.50
N ARG A 48 4.95 -1.83 11.29
CA ARG A 48 4.66 -1.41 12.66
C ARG A 48 5.89 -1.50 13.57
N ALA A 49 6.71 -2.55 13.44
CA ALA A 49 7.95 -2.68 14.19
C ALA A 49 8.95 -1.55 13.86
N LEU A 50 9.11 -1.23 12.57
CA LEU A 50 9.99 -0.14 12.12
C LEU A 50 9.45 1.24 12.50
N GLU A 51 8.14 1.44 12.51
CA GLU A 51 7.49 2.66 13.01
C GLU A 51 7.82 2.88 14.50
N LEU A 52 7.64 1.84 15.32
CA LEU A 52 7.97 1.85 16.74
C LEU A 52 9.46 2.15 16.98
N LEU A 53 10.35 1.54 16.18
CA LEU A 53 11.78 1.81 16.22
C LEU A 53 12.07 3.29 15.95
N MET A 54 11.43 3.89 14.94
CA MET A 54 11.62 5.30 14.59
C MET A 54 11.09 6.27 15.67
N CYS A 55 10.15 5.83 16.51
CA CYS A 55 9.66 6.60 17.65
C CYS A 55 10.67 6.69 18.80
N ARG A 56 11.68 5.81 18.82
CA ARG A 56 12.73 5.84 19.84
C ARG A 56 13.69 7.01 19.63
N PRO A 57 14.36 7.48 20.70
CA PRO A 57 15.52 8.35 20.59
C PRO A 57 16.57 7.75 19.64
N PRO A 58 17.28 8.55 18.81
CA PRO A 58 18.18 8.01 17.81
C PRO A 58 19.24 7.04 18.34
N THR A 59 19.80 7.30 19.52
CA THR A 59 20.81 6.42 20.16
C THR A 59 20.28 5.05 20.58
N ASP A 60 18.96 4.91 20.69
CA ASP A 60 18.30 3.70 21.20
C ASP A 60 17.77 2.82 20.06
N ARG A 61 18.00 3.22 18.80
CA ARG A 61 17.56 2.51 17.59
C ARG A 61 18.55 1.43 17.21
N THR A 62 18.61 0.38 18.02
CA THR A 62 19.52 -0.76 17.83
C THR A 62 18.80 -1.99 17.26
N PRO A 63 19.53 -2.99 16.75
CA PRO A 63 18.91 -4.25 16.33
C PRO A 63 18.08 -4.93 17.43
N ASP A 64 18.60 -4.99 18.65
CA ASP A 64 17.88 -5.57 19.80
C ASP A 64 16.60 -4.79 20.13
N ALA A 65 16.66 -3.45 20.03
CA ALA A 65 15.50 -2.59 20.20
C ALA A 65 14.43 -2.86 19.13
N ALA A 66 14.84 -3.05 17.88
CA ALA A 66 13.94 -3.35 16.77
C ALA A 66 13.25 -4.72 16.93
N LEU A 67 13.95 -5.73 17.45
CA LEU A 67 13.35 -7.03 17.76
C LEU A 67 12.35 -6.91 18.92
N ALA A 68 12.66 -6.13 19.95
CA ALA A 68 11.71 -5.85 21.03
C ALA A 68 10.47 -5.08 20.52
N ASP A 69 10.64 -4.16 19.58
CA ASP A 69 9.53 -3.45 18.94
C ASP A 69 8.71 -4.36 18.03
N LEU A 70 9.32 -5.37 17.40
CA LEU A 70 8.62 -6.41 16.65
C LEU A 70 7.76 -7.28 17.57
N ASP A 71 8.27 -7.66 18.74
CA ASP A 71 7.48 -8.38 19.76
C ASP A 71 6.30 -7.56 20.24
N ARG A 72 6.51 -6.25 20.45
CA ARG A 72 5.43 -5.34 20.80
C ARG A 72 4.40 -5.22 19.68
N ALA A 73 4.83 -5.03 18.44
CA ALA A 73 3.94 -4.95 17.27
C ALA A 73 3.11 -6.23 17.11
N ARG A 74 3.70 -7.40 17.36
CA ARG A 74 3.02 -8.70 17.38
C ARG A 74 1.91 -8.74 18.44
N ALA A 75 2.20 -8.29 19.65
CA ALA A 75 1.21 -8.23 20.73
C ALA A 75 0.06 -7.26 20.42
N GLU A 76 0.37 -6.12 19.78
CA GLU A 76 -0.63 -5.14 19.32
C GLU A 76 -1.55 -5.75 18.23
N LEU A 77 -0.96 -6.40 17.22
CA LEU A 77 -1.69 -6.98 16.08
C LEU A 77 -2.43 -8.27 16.43
N ALA A 78 -2.07 -8.98 17.50
CA ALA A 78 -2.80 -10.18 17.93
C ALA A 78 -4.28 -9.93 18.28
N GLN A 79 -4.69 -8.67 18.44
CA GLN A 79 -6.10 -8.27 18.64
C GLN A 79 -6.84 -7.95 17.34
N ASP A 80 -6.14 -7.91 16.20
CA ASP A 80 -6.71 -7.62 14.88
C ASP A 80 -7.15 -8.92 14.19
N PRO A 81 -8.43 -9.07 13.80
CA PRO A 81 -8.90 -10.22 13.04
C PRO A 81 -8.07 -10.54 11.79
N GLU A 82 -7.57 -9.52 11.06
CA GLU A 82 -6.72 -9.72 9.87
C GLU A 82 -5.37 -10.37 10.18
N PHE A 83 -4.99 -10.42 11.45
CA PHE A 83 -3.78 -11.09 11.92
C PHE A 83 -4.12 -12.37 12.69
N SER A 84 -5.11 -12.34 13.59
CA SER A 84 -5.45 -13.47 14.44
C SER A 84 -6.20 -14.60 13.72
N GLU A 85 -6.88 -14.30 12.61
CA GLU A 85 -7.62 -15.29 11.80
C GLU A 85 -6.78 -15.89 10.66
N LEU A 86 -5.46 -15.65 10.65
CA LEU A 86 -4.56 -16.34 9.74
C LEU A 86 -4.56 -17.85 10.03
N ASP A 87 -4.97 -18.63 9.05
CA ASP A 87 -4.99 -20.09 9.10
C ASP A 87 -3.58 -20.65 8.89
N LEU A 88 -2.75 -20.57 9.94
CA LEU A 88 -1.38 -21.05 9.97
C LEU A 88 -1.19 -22.10 11.08
N THR A 89 -0.48 -23.16 10.76
CA THR A 89 0.01 -24.13 11.74
C THR A 89 1.04 -23.52 12.69
N ALA A 90 1.34 -24.19 13.80
CA ALA A 90 2.37 -23.73 14.74
C ALA A 90 3.76 -23.59 14.07
N GLU A 91 4.11 -24.49 13.14
CA GLU A 91 5.36 -24.45 12.38
C GLU A 91 5.38 -23.26 11.41
N GLU A 92 4.27 -22.99 10.73
CA GLU A 92 4.14 -21.84 9.84
C GLU A 92 4.17 -20.51 10.60
N TRP A 93 3.56 -20.45 11.79
CA TRP A 93 3.69 -19.28 12.68
C TRP A 93 5.13 -19.04 13.10
N ALA A 94 5.87 -20.10 13.45
CA ALA A 94 7.28 -19.97 13.80
C ALA A 94 8.10 -19.43 12.61
N GLN A 95 7.86 -19.94 11.40
CA GLN A 95 8.52 -19.45 10.19
C GLN A 95 8.11 -18.00 9.85
N PHE A 96 6.83 -17.66 10.00
CA PHE A 96 6.31 -16.32 9.80
C PHE A 96 7.04 -15.30 10.69
N HIS A 97 7.24 -15.64 11.97
CA HIS A 97 7.96 -14.79 12.92
C HIS A 97 9.45 -14.69 12.58
N ALA A 98 10.10 -15.81 12.26
CA ALA A 98 11.51 -15.80 11.84
C ALA A 98 11.73 -14.97 10.56
N ASP A 99 10.80 -15.03 9.61
CA ASP A 99 10.82 -14.20 8.40
C ASP A 99 10.69 -12.71 8.75
N ALA A 100 9.76 -12.35 9.64
CA ALA A 100 9.56 -10.96 10.08
C ALA A 100 10.81 -10.42 10.81
N GLU A 101 11.42 -11.21 11.70
CA GLU A 101 12.67 -10.87 12.38
C GLU A 101 13.78 -10.63 11.35
N SER A 102 13.94 -11.51 10.36
CA SER A 102 14.93 -11.34 9.31
C SER A 102 14.72 -10.06 8.50
N LEU A 103 13.47 -9.69 8.19
CA LEU A 103 13.16 -8.46 7.46
C LEU A 103 13.49 -7.20 8.28
N VAL A 104 13.16 -7.19 9.57
CA VAL A 104 13.49 -6.08 10.48
C VAL A 104 14.99 -5.94 10.67
N LEU A 105 15.75 -7.04 10.72
CA LEU A 105 17.21 -6.96 10.85
C LEU A 105 17.88 -6.49 9.56
N ARG A 106 17.38 -6.90 8.39
CA ARG A 106 17.90 -6.45 7.08
C ARG A 106 17.73 -4.95 6.84
N TYR A 107 16.80 -4.30 7.53
CA TYR A 107 16.69 -2.85 7.50
C TYR A 107 18.00 -2.15 7.92
N PHE A 108 18.72 -2.69 8.90
CA PHE A 108 20.01 -2.13 9.36
C PHE A 108 21.15 -2.29 8.33
N GLU A 109 20.95 -3.10 7.29
CA GLU A 109 21.90 -3.21 6.18
C GLU A 109 21.69 -2.07 5.15
N LEU A 110 20.52 -1.44 5.16
CA LEU A 110 20.15 -0.36 4.22
C LEU A 110 20.56 1.02 4.72
N GLU A 111 20.45 1.27 6.02
CA GLU A 111 20.82 2.55 6.63
C GLU A 111 21.13 2.43 8.12
N ASP A 112 21.74 3.49 8.67
CA ASP A 112 21.91 3.67 10.11
C ASP A 112 20.73 4.49 10.67
N PRO A 113 19.78 3.86 11.41
CA PRO A 113 18.60 4.56 11.93
C PRO A 113 18.92 5.64 12.97
N THR A 114 20.13 5.63 13.54
CA THR A 114 20.56 6.66 14.50
C THR A 114 20.82 8.02 13.84
N THR A 115 20.96 8.03 12.51
CA THR A 115 21.19 9.25 11.72
C THR A 115 19.92 9.81 11.07
N VAL A 116 18.80 9.07 11.19
CA VAL A 116 17.52 9.40 10.54
C VAL A 116 16.74 10.41 11.37
N HIS A 117 16.24 11.46 10.70
CA HIS A 117 15.43 12.52 11.29
C HIS A 117 13.98 12.47 10.78
N PRO A 118 13.16 11.54 11.32
CA PRO A 118 11.77 11.44 10.89
C PRO A 118 10.98 12.67 11.37
N ILE A 119 10.17 13.23 10.48
CA ILE A 119 9.23 14.31 10.78
C ILE A 119 7.76 13.85 10.65
N GLY A 120 7.54 12.65 10.09
CA GLY A 120 6.25 11.99 10.05
C GLY A 120 6.43 10.48 9.87
N LEU A 121 5.64 9.70 10.60
CA LEU A 121 5.56 8.24 10.49
C LEU A 121 4.11 7.87 10.20
N GLU A 122 3.87 6.88 9.35
CA GLU A 122 2.52 6.47 8.92
C GLU A 122 1.65 7.69 8.52
N LEU A 123 2.26 8.63 7.82
CA LEU A 123 1.70 9.96 7.57
C LEU A 123 0.61 9.87 6.50
N LYS A 124 -0.64 10.02 6.94
CA LYS A 124 -1.82 10.06 6.07
C LYS A 124 -1.90 11.41 5.37
N LEU A 125 -1.77 11.39 4.04
CA LEU A 125 -1.93 12.57 3.19
C LEU A 125 -3.12 12.42 2.26
N GLU A 126 -3.72 13.55 1.92
CA GLU A 126 -4.85 13.63 1.01
C GLU A 126 -4.78 14.90 0.17
N ALA A 127 -5.04 14.81 -1.13
CA ALA A 127 -5.22 15.99 -1.97
C ALA A 127 -6.29 15.76 -3.05
N THR A 128 -6.96 16.84 -3.45
CA THR A 128 -7.85 16.84 -4.62
C THR A 128 -7.04 17.08 -5.90
N ILE A 129 -7.15 16.17 -6.86
CA ILE A 129 -6.45 16.17 -8.15
C ILE A 129 -7.48 16.17 -9.29
N GLY A 130 -7.84 17.37 -9.77
CA GLY A 130 -9.04 17.54 -10.60
C GLY A 130 -10.27 17.14 -9.79
N ASP A 131 -11.10 16.24 -10.32
CA ASP A 131 -12.28 15.71 -9.60
C ASP A 131 -11.95 14.50 -8.71
N ALA A 132 -10.72 13.97 -8.79
CA ALA A 132 -10.32 12.81 -8.02
C ALA A 132 -9.81 13.23 -6.64
N ARG A 133 -10.28 12.56 -5.59
CA ARG A 133 -9.67 12.63 -4.26
C ARG A 133 -8.58 11.58 -4.17
N LEU A 134 -7.33 11.99 -4.00
CA LEU A 134 -6.18 11.11 -3.90
C LEU A 134 -5.70 11.05 -2.46
N ARG A 135 -5.60 9.86 -1.88
CA ARG A 135 -5.09 9.60 -0.53
C ARG A 135 -3.85 8.70 -0.59
N GLY A 136 -2.98 8.82 0.39
CA GLY A 136 -1.83 7.94 0.56
C GLY A 136 -1.34 7.93 2.00
N VAL A 137 -0.64 6.87 2.37
CA VAL A 137 0.04 6.77 3.67
C VAL A 137 1.52 6.62 3.35
N ILE A 138 2.32 7.52 3.89
CA ILE A 138 3.77 7.47 3.78
C ILE A 138 4.30 6.77 5.04
N ASP A 139 5.03 5.66 4.87
CA ASP A 139 5.61 4.94 6.02
C ASP A 139 6.53 5.87 6.83
N ARG A 140 7.42 6.61 6.17
CA ARG A 140 8.30 7.60 6.81
C ARG A 140 8.58 8.82 5.93
N LEU A 141 8.32 10.00 6.48
CA LEU A 141 8.75 11.31 5.95
C LEU A 141 9.87 11.85 6.84
N GLU A 142 10.98 12.26 6.25
CA GLU A 142 12.17 12.68 6.97
C GLU A 142 12.81 13.94 6.35
N LEU A 143 13.73 14.54 7.10
CA LEU A 143 14.63 15.58 6.62
C LEU A 143 16.02 14.99 6.43
N ASP A 144 16.64 15.25 5.27
CA ASP A 144 18.06 14.95 5.08
C ASP A 144 18.96 16.03 5.70
N ALA A 145 20.28 15.89 5.49
CA ALA A 145 21.29 16.78 6.06
C ALA A 145 21.16 18.24 5.59
N ASP A 146 20.57 18.47 4.41
CA ASP A 146 20.32 19.81 3.86
C ASP A 146 18.94 20.35 4.30
N GLY A 147 18.20 19.58 5.09
CA GLY A 147 16.84 19.91 5.51
C GLY A 147 15.82 19.73 4.38
N GLU A 148 16.13 18.92 3.37
CA GLU A 148 15.23 18.57 2.28
C GLU A 148 14.32 17.40 2.65
N LEU A 149 13.09 17.43 2.13
CA LEU A 149 12.10 16.38 2.39
C LEU A 149 12.49 15.09 1.64
N VAL A 150 12.48 13.97 2.34
CA VAL A 150 12.69 12.63 1.77
C VAL A 150 11.54 11.72 2.22
N VAL A 151 11.01 10.96 1.27
CA VAL A 151 9.95 9.98 1.54
C VAL A 151 10.55 8.58 1.44
N THR A 152 10.41 7.78 2.49
CA THR A 152 10.82 6.37 2.53
C THR A 152 9.56 5.50 2.65
N ASP A 153 9.49 4.47 1.81
CA ASP A 153 8.45 3.44 1.85
C ASP A 153 9.13 2.07 1.88
N TYR A 154 8.73 1.23 2.84
CA TYR A 154 9.28 -0.08 3.07
C TYR A 154 8.56 -1.14 2.22
N LYS A 155 9.32 -2.09 1.69
CA LYS A 155 8.81 -3.19 0.87
C LYS A 155 9.32 -4.52 1.43
N THR A 156 8.40 -5.33 1.92
CA THR A 156 8.68 -6.67 2.46
C THR A 156 8.68 -7.78 1.41
N GLY A 157 8.24 -7.47 0.18
CA GLY A 157 8.28 -8.37 -0.97
C GLY A 157 9.57 -8.28 -1.78
N GLY A 158 9.64 -9.06 -2.86
CA GLY A 158 10.81 -9.13 -3.72
C GLY A 158 11.04 -7.85 -4.52
N VAL A 159 12.31 -7.58 -4.84
CA VAL A 159 12.72 -6.48 -5.71
C VAL A 159 12.18 -6.74 -7.12
N PRO A 160 11.44 -5.79 -7.74
CA PRO A 160 11.02 -5.93 -9.13
C PRO A 160 12.24 -5.95 -10.04
N SER A 161 12.21 -6.71 -11.14
CA SER A 161 13.32 -6.65 -12.11
C SER A 161 13.40 -5.27 -12.77
N GLU A 162 14.58 -4.90 -13.30
CA GLU A 162 14.87 -3.59 -13.92
C GLU A 162 13.78 -3.11 -14.89
N ARG A 163 13.19 -4.03 -15.67
CA ARG A 163 12.10 -3.73 -16.61
C ARG A 163 10.82 -3.22 -15.95
N TRP A 164 10.60 -3.53 -14.67
CA TRP A 164 9.39 -3.22 -13.91
C TRP A 164 9.61 -2.19 -12.79
N GLU A 165 10.85 -1.74 -12.56
CA GLU A 165 11.17 -0.66 -11.61
C GLU A 165 10.31 0.57 -11.86
N GLY A 166 10.17 1.00 -13.11
CA GLY A 166 9.32 2.14 -13.49
C GLY A 166 7.84 2.00 -13.11
N LYS A 167 7.31 0.76 -13.02
CA LYS A 167 5.94 0.49 -12.55
C LYS A 167 5.85 0.68 -11.03
N SER A 168 6.82 0.14 -10.28
CA SER A 168 6.95 0.34 -8.83
C SER A 168 7.10 1.83 -8.48
N LEU A 169 7.92 2.54 -9.26
CA LEU A 169 8.19 3.97 -9.10
C LEU A 169 6.98 4.87 -9.39
N SER A 170 6.00 4.40 -10.17
CA SER A 170 4.81 5.19 -10.47
C SER A 170 3.89 5.38 -9.25
N GLY A 171 3.90 4.43 -8.31
CA GLY A 171 3.19 4.52 -7.04
C GLY A 171 3.83 5.55 -6.11
N VAL A 172 5.16 5.56 -5.99
CA VAL A 172 5.88 6.43 -5.07
C VAL A 172 5.94 7.90 -5.47
N HIS A 173 5.92 8.24 -6.77
CA HIS A 173 5.74 9.64 -7.17
C HIS A 173 4.37 10.22 -6.76
N THR A 174 3.40 9.36 -6.40
CA THR A 174 2.13 9.80 -5.80
C THR A 174 2.36 10.48 -4.47
N TYR A 175 3.29 9.99 -3.65
CA TYR A 175 3.64 10.61 -2.38
C TYR A 175 4.30 11.97 -2.58
N ALA A 176 5.16 12.10 -3.59
CA ALA A 176 5.73 13.41 -3.94
C ALA A 176 4.66 14.44 -4.31
N LEU A 177 3.66 14.05 -5.11
CA LEU A 177 2.51 14.90 -5.44
C LEU A 177 1.70 15.25 -4.18
N LEU A 178 1.43 14.28 -3.31
CA LEU A 178 0.67 14.51 -2.07
C LEU A 178 1.41 15.47 -1.13
N CYS A 179 2.71 15.31 -0.93
CA CYS A 179 3.54 16.23 -0.16
C CYS A 179 3.52 17.65 -0.75
N GLU A 180 3.69 17.79 -2.07
CA GLU A 180 3.64 19.09 -2.74
C GLU A 180 2.29 19.79 -2.51
N ARG A 181 1.18 19.06 -2.57
CA ARG A 181 -0.17 19.61 -2.38
C ARG A 181 -0.52 19.92 -0.93
N MET A 182 -0.09 19.09 0.02
CA MET A 182 -0.46 19.21 1.43
C MET A 182 0.52 20.04 2.25
N LEU A 183 1.80 19.91 1.97
CA LEU A 183 2.89 20.52 2.72
C LEU A 183 3.45 21.75 2.01
N GLY A 184 3.02 22.03 0.78
CA GLY A 184 3.55 23.12 -0.04
C GLY A 184 5.00 22.91 -0.49
N ARG A 185 5.58 21.74 -0.21
CA ARG A 185 6.96 21.38 -0.51
C ARG A 185 7.01 19.96 -1.03
N ARG A 186 7.67 19.79 -2.17
CA ARG A 186 7.92 18.48 -2.78
C ARG A 186 9.18 17.85 -2.13
N PRO A 187 9.20 16.54 -1.88
CA PRO A 187 10.45 15.86 -1.52
C PRO A 187 11.47 15.97 -2.65
N VAL A 188 12.76 15.96 -2.33
CA VAL A 188 13.82 15.90 -3.34
C VAL A 188 13.93 14.51 -3.94
N ARG A 189 13.63 13.48 -3.14
CA ARG A 189 13.60 12.08 -3.58
C ARG A 189 12.55 11.28 -2.82
N VAL A 190 12.07 10.22 -3.48
CA VAL A 190 11.31 9.15 -2.85
C VAL A 190 12.13 7.88 -2.99
N GLN A 191 12.24 7.11 -1.90
CA GLN A 191 13.05 5.90 -1.84
C GLN A 191 12.21 4.71 -1.39
N LEU A 192 12.45 3.58 -2.04
CA LEU A 192 11.85 2.29 -1.75
C LEU A 192 12.90 1.40 -1.12
N PHE A 193 12.64 0.94 0.10
CA PHE A 193 13.52 0.07 0.86
C PHE A 193 13.02 -1.36 0.75
N TYR A 194 13.66 -2.17 -0.09
CA TYR A 194 13.33 -3.60 -0.19
C TYR A 194 14.04 -4.35 0.93
N LEU A 195 13.28 -4.95 1.84
CA LEU A 195 13.80 -5.63 3.02
C LEU A 195 14.09 -7.11 2.77
N GLN A 196 13.37 -7.75 1.82
CA GLN A 196 13.62 -9.17 1.50
C GLN A 196 15.01 -9.38 0.89
N LYS A 197 15.45 -8.42 0.08
CA LYS A 197 16.81 -8.30 -0.41
C LYS A 197 17.19 -6.84 -0.16
N PRO A 198 18.11 -6.54 0.77
CA PRO A 198 18.41 -5.18 1.25
C PRO A 198 18.95 -4.35 0.08
N GLU A 199 18.02 -3.74 -0.64
CA GLU A 199 18.25 -2.94 -1.83
C GLU A 199 17.37 -1.68 -1.80
N MET A 200 17.95 -0.56 -2.18
CA MET A 200 17.28 0.73 -2.21
C MET A 200 17.06 1.17 -3.65
N ILE A 201 15.82 1.53 -3.98
CA ILE A 201 15.51 2.18 -5.26
C ILE A 201 15.13 3.63 -4.97
N ILE A 202 15.88 4.57 -5.55
CA ILE A 202 15.67 6.00 -5.38
C ILE A 202 15.08 6.57 -6.66
N ALA A 203 14.04 7.40 -6.51
CA ALA A 203 13.48 8.18 -7.61
C ALA A 203 13.43 9.67 -7.27
N GLU A 204 13.92 10.50 -8.18
CA GLU A 204 13.84 11.94 -8.08
C GLU A 204 12.41 12.44 -8.32
N ALA A 205 11.94 13.27 -7.39
CA ALA A 205 10.65 13.92 -7.50
C ALA A 205 10.80 15.23 -8.28
N THR A 206 10.91 15.13 -9.61
CA THR A 206 10.94 16.29 -10.51
C THR A 206 9.53 16.84 -10.77
N GLU A 207 9.45 18.08 -11.25
CA GLU A 207 8.17 18.67 -11.68
C GLU A 207 7.51 17.84 -12.80
N GLN A 208 8.33 17.28 -13.70
CA GLN A 208 7.85 16.41 -14.76
C GLN A 208 7.26 15.11 -14.21
N SER A 209 7.88 14.48 -13.21
CA SER A 209 7.40 13.22 -12.64
C SER A 209 6.07 13.43 -11.90
N VAL A 210 5.97 14.49 -11.09
CA VAL A 210 4.74 14.89 -10.37
C VAL A 210 3.62 15.29 -11.33
N GLY A 211 3.90 16.13 -12.32
CA GLY A 211 2.92 16.49 -13.35
C GLY A 211 2.45 15.28 -14.16
N GLY A 212 3.32 14.29 -14.36
CA GLY A 212 2.97 13.00 -14.95
C GLY A 212 2.00 12.19 -14.09
N VAL A 213 2.22 12.13 -12.78
CA VAL A 213 1.29 11.47 -11.84
C VAL A 213 -0.08 12.14 -11.89
N GLN A 214 -0.13 13.47 -11.79
CA GLN A 214 -1.38 14.23 -11.86
C GLN A 214 -2.20 13.87 -13.10
N ARG A 215 -1.59 13.93 -14.29
CA ARG A 215 -2.28 13.57 -15.55
C ARG A 215 -2.78 12.13 -15.56
N ARG A 216 -1.98 11.18 -15.07
CA ARG A 216 -2.35 9.76 -15.00
C ARG A 216 -3.50 9.53 -14.02
N THR A 217 -3.48 10.17 -12.85
CA THR A 217 -4.56 10.10 -11.86
C THR A 217 -5.86 10.62 -12.43
N THR A 218 -5.87 11.79 -13.08
CA THR A 218 -7.07 12.34 -13.74
C THR A 218 -7.59 11.41 -14.84
N ALA A 219 -6.71 10.89 -15.70
CA ALA A 219 -7.11 9.97 -16.77
C ALA A 219 -7.74 8.67 -16.22
N LEU A 220 -7.17 8.14 -15.13
CA LEU A 220 -7.67 6.94 -14.48
C LEU A 220 -9.00 7.18 -13.78
N TRP A 221 -9.15 8.30 -13.08
CA TRP A 221 -10.41 8.71 -12.48
C TRP A 221 -11.54 8.77 -13.52
N ASN A 222 -11.27 9.39 -14.67
CA ASN A 222 -12.23 9.42 -15.77
C ASN A 222 -12.56 8.03 -16.31
N ALA A 223 -11.61 7.10 -16.32
CA ALA A 223 -11.86 5.71 -16.70
C ALA A 223 -12.75 4.99 -15.69
N ILE A 224 -12.48 5.16 -14.39
CA ILE A 224 -13.30 4.61 -13.29
C ILE A 224 -14.71 5.17 -13.38
N CYS A 225 -14.88 6.48 -13.59
CA CYS A 225 -16.20 7.10 -13.75
C CYS A 225 -17.00 6.48 -14.88
N ARG A 226 -16.36 6.23 -16.04
CA ARG A 226 -17.01 5.54 -17.17
C ARG A 226 -17.40 4.11 -16.82
N SER A 227 -16.51 3.35 -16.18
CA SER A 227 -16.81 1.97 -15.74
C SER A 227 -17.97 1.94 -14.73
N CYS A 228 -17.97 2.82 -13.73
CA CYS A 228 -19.07 2.97 -12.78
C CYS A 228 -20.39 3.32 -13.48
N SER A 229 -20.40 4.32 -14.38
CA SER A 229 -21.63 4.75 -15.07
C SER A 229 -22.27 3.66 -15.92
N ARG A 230 -21.46 2.75 -16.48
CA ARG A 230 -21.89 1.66 -17.37
C ARG A 230 -22.01 0.30 -16.69
N ASP A 231 -21.59 0.21 -15.43
CA ASP A 231 -21.29 -1.05 -14.73
C ASP A 231 -20.43 -2.01 -15.58
N ASP A 232 -19.43 -1.48 -16.29
CA ASP A 232 -18.53 -2.26 -17.18
C ASP A 232 -17.15 -2.40 -16.52
N PHE A 233 -17.01 -3.50 -15.76
CA PHE A 233 -15.77 -3.90 -15.08
C PHE A 233 -15.32 -5.27 -15.60
N ARG A 234 -14.47 -5.24 -16.64
CA ARG A 234 -14.03 -6.48 -17.29
C ARG A 234 -12.90 -7.15 -16.51
N PRO A 235 -12.91 -8.48 -16.35
CA PRO A 235 -11.75 -9.18 -15.81
C PRO A 235 -10.57 -9.06 -16.77
N SER A 236 -9.35 -9.04 -16.22
CA SER A 236 -8.11 -9.02 -16.98
C SER A 236 -7.22 -10.19 -16.54
N PRO A 237 -7.41 -11.39 -17.12
CA PRO A 237 -6.68 -12.59 -16.69
C PRO A 237 -5.17 -12.43 -16.74
N SER A 238 -4.48 -12.81 -15.66
CA SER A 238 -3.03 -12.77 -15.55
C SER A 238 -2.55 -13.82 -14.52
N ARG A 239 -1.24 -13.92 -14.29
CA ARG A 239 -0.69 -14.77 -13.21
C ARG A 239 -1.18 -14.37 -11.81
N LEU A 240 -1.64 -13.13 -11.62
CA LEU A 240 -2.22 -12.69 -10.35
C LEU A 240 -3.56 -13.40 -10.05
N CYS A 241 -4.21 -13.99 -11.06
CA CYS A 241 -5.43 -14.77 -10.86
C CYS A 241 -5.22 -16.04 -10.03
N ASP A 242 -3.98 -16.50 -9.83
CA ASP A 242 -3.69 -17.63 -8.95
C ASP A 242 -3.86 -17.28 -7.46
N TRP A 243 -3.83 -15.98 -7.14
CA TRP A 243 -3.93 -15.44 -5.78
C TRP A 243 -5.14 -14.50 -5.60
N CYS A 244 -6.05 -14.45 -6.58
CA CYS A 244 -7.22 -13.58 -6.54
C CYS A 244 -8.30 -14.19 -5.64
N ALA A 245 -8.65 -13.51 -4.55
CA ALA A 245 -9.71 -13.92 -3.62
C ALA A 245 -11.08 -14.13 -4.31
N PHE A 246 -11.34 -13.40 -5.40
CA PHE A 246 -12.61 -13.43 -6.12
C PHE A 246 -12.62 -14.34 -7.35
N LYS A 247 -11.61 -15.21 -7.53
CA LYS A 247 -11.48 -16.07 -8.72
C LYS A 247 -12.74 -16.92 -8.97
N ALA A 248 -13.36 -17.43 -7.90
CA ALA A 248 -14.57 -18.25 -7.96
C ALA A 248 -15.76 -17.54 -8.60
N TYR A 249 -15.82 -16.20 -8.54
CA TYR A 249 -16.90 -15.36 -9.06
C TYR A 249 -16.55 -14.71 -10.40
N CYS A 250 -15.39 -15.04 -10.97
CA CYS A 250 -14.89 -14.37 -12.16
C CYS A 250 -15.40 -15.05 -13.44
N PRO A 251 -16.02 -14.31 -14.39
CA PRO A 251 -16.49 -14.86 -15.67
C PRO A 251 -15.39 -15.51 -16.50
N ALA A 252 -14.15 -15.04 -16.39
CA ALA A 252 -13.01 -15.62 -17.09
C ALA A 252 -12.67 -17.05 -16.62
N PHE A 253 -13.20 -17.47 -15.46
CA PHE A 253 -13.05 -18.80 -14.88
C PHE A 253 -14.40 -19.51 -14.71
N GLY A 254 -15.46 -19.02 -15.36
CA GLY A 254 -16.80 -19.61 -15.32
C GLY A 254 -17.67 -19.23 -14.12
N GLY A 255 -17.24 -18.30 -13.27
CA GLY A 255 -18.03 -17.76 -12.16
C GLY A 255 -18.96 -16.62 -12.58
N ASP A 256 -19.93 -16.28 -11.71
CA ASP A 256 -20.83 -15.14 -11.88
C ASP A 256 -20.51 -14.02 -10.86
N PRO A 257 -20.22 -12.79 -11.30
CA PRO A 257 -20.03 -11.64 -10.43
C PRO A 257 -21.21 -11.30 -9.51
N VAL A 258 -22.43 -11.74 -9.86
CA VAL A 258 -23.60 -11.55 -9.01
C VAL A 258 -23.49 -12.37 -7.73
N ASP A 259 -22.96 -13.59 -7.83
CA ASP A 259 -22.80 -14.50 -6.69
C ASP A 259 -21.80 -13.97 -5.66
N ALA A 260 -20.89 -13.07 -6.07
CA ALA A 260 -19.96 -12.41 -5.15
C ALA A 260 -20.66 -11.53 -4.10
N GLU A 261 -21.90 -11.10 -4.36
CA GLU A 261 -22.67 -10.29 -3.40
C GLU A 261 -23.01 -11.06 -2.12
N GLU A 262 -23.02 -12.40 -2.15
CA GLU A 262 -23.23 -13.24 -0.98
C GLU A 262 -22.11 -13.08 0.07
N LEU A 263 -20.94 -12.61 -0.34
CA LEU A 263 -19.83 -12.32 0.57
C LEU A 263 -20.08 -11.09 1.45
N ARG A 264 -21.12 -10.29 1.19
CA ARG A 264 -21.44 -9.10 2.00
C ARG A 264 -21.92 -9.52 3.40
N GLY A 265 -20.99 -9.63 4.34
CA GLY A 265 -21.29 -9.90 5.76
C GLY A 265 -21.70 -8.63 6.54
N PRO A 266 -22.29 -8.81 7.74
CA PRO A 266 -22.54 -7.71 8.68
C PRO A 266 -21.20 -7.08 9.09
N GLY A 267 -20.95 -5.84 8.65
CA GLY A 267 -19.67 -5.15 8.83
C GLY A 267 -19.08 -4.55 7.54
N THR A 268 -19.67 -4.86 6.37
CA THR A 268 -19.30 -4.23 5.10
C THR A 268 -19.67 -2.74 5.11
N MET A 269 -18.78 -1.90 5.63
CA MET A 269 -18.94 -0.45 5.71
C MET A 269 -18.76 0.16 4.32
N ILE A 270 -19.84 0.58 3.67
CA ILE A 270 -19.76 1.41 2.45
C ILE A 270 -19.61 2.86 2.91
N GLU A 271 -18.43 3.48 2.73
CA GLU A 271 -18.30 4.93 2.92
C GLU A 271 -19.28 5.67 2.01
N PRO A 272 -19.79 6.85 2.41
CA PRO A 272 -20.71 7.59 1.57
C PRO A 272 -20.06 7.89 0.23
N ALA A 273 -20.63 7.29 -0.81
CA ALA A 273 -20.25 7.53 -2.19
C ALA A 273 -20.26 9.02 -2.48
N LEU A 274 -19.29 9.50 -3.27
CA LEU A 274 -19.45 10.79 -3.91
C LEU A 274 -20.67 10.68 -4.84
N PRO A 275 -21.66 11.60 -4.75
CA PRO A 275 -22.78 11.57 -5.67
C PRO A 275 -22.23 11.65 -7.10
N LEU A 276 -22.73 10.79 -7.98
CA LEU A 276 -22.51 10.91 -9.42
C LEU A 276 -23.07 12.28 -9.83
N ALA A 277 -22.20 13.23 -10.17
CA ALA A 277 -22.59 14.51 -10.75
C ALA A 277 -23.02 14.34 -12.21
#